data_AF-A0A959XAC0-F1
#
_entry.id   AF-A0A959XAC0-F1
#
_cell.length_a   1.000
_cell.length_b   1.000
_cell.length_c   1.000
_cell.angle_alpha   90.00
_cell.angle_beta   90.00
_cell.angle_gamma   90.00
#
_symmetry.space_group_name_H-M   'P 1'
#
loop_
_entity.id
_entity.type
_entity.pdbx_description
1 polymer ?
#
loop_
_entity_poly.entity_id
_entity_poly.type
_entity_poly.pdbx_seq_one_letter_code
_entity_poly.pdbx_strand_id
1 'polypeptide(L)'
;EADAALADDPDISVYGLGHTLWIEGGAQLRASTDYQDAVADWVACMAADGHRVTDPLEDQGDIRAAQAARQESGSADAPAAEIRLALADIDCKERTDMVGRLDRARAEIDRKTIADNQLALTEDRERLDRQLELAARIVEESGR
;
A
#
# COMPACT_ATOMS: atom_id res chain seq x y z
N GLU A 1 7.93 -1.67 1.78
CA GLU A 1 9.13 -1.12 1.09
C GLU A 1 8.83 0.12 0.25
N ALA A 2 7.77 0.14 -0.58
CA ALA A 2 7.37 1.36 -1.30
C ALA A 2 7.13 2.57 -0.37
N ASP A 3 6.40 2.36 0.74
CA ASP A 3 6.09 3.44 1.69
C ASP A 3 7.32 3.97 2.46
N ALA A 4 8.34 3.14 2.67
CA ALA A 4 9.57 3.54 3.36
C ALA A 4 10.56 4.22 2.41
N ALA A 5 10.60 3.79 1.14
CA ALA A 5 11.40 4.42 0.10
C ALA A 5 10.87 5.80 -0.29
N LEU A 6 9.57 6.05 -0.14
CA LEU A 6 8.93 7.36 -0.40
C LEU A 6 9.12 8.36 0.76
N ALA A 7 9.43 7.90 1.97
CA ALA A 7 9.67 8.77 3.12
C ALA A 7 11.06 9.46 3.07
N ASP A 8 11.99 8.90 2.30
CA ASP A 8 13.39 9.36 2.17
C ASP A 8 13.65 10.11 0.85
N ASP A 9 12.59 10.35 0.04
CA ASP A 9 12.69 11.16 -1.17
C ASP A 9 12.62 12.66 -0.83
N PRO A 10 13.68 13.45 -1.07
CA PRO A 10 13.70 14.89 -0.81
C PRO A 10 12.70 15.67 -1.69
N ASP A 11 12.05 15.01 -2.66
CA ASP A 11 11.07 15.60 -3.57
C ASP A 11 9.62 15.14 -3.30
N ILE A 12 9.25 14.96 -2.02
CA ILE A 12 7.83 14.95 -1.58
C ILE A 12 7.04 16.15 -2.17
N SER A 13 7.71 17.19 -2.65
CA SER A 13 7.11 18.30 -3.41
C SER A 13 6.40 17.89 -4.73
N VAL A 14 6.78 16.76 -5.33
CA VAL A 14 6.12 16.21 -6.55
C VAL A 14 4.79 15.53 -6.20
N TYR A 15 4.67 14.99 -4.99
CA TYR A 15 3.47 14.32 -4.54
C TYR A 15 2.59 15.32 -3.79
N GLY A 16 1.41 15.65 -4.36
CA GLY A 16 0.47 16.59 -3.76
C GLY A 16 0.03 16.19 -2.34
N LEU A 17 -0.58 17.12 -1.60
CA LEU A 17 -0.96 16.96 -0.19
C LEU A 17 -1.72 15.64 0.08
N GLY A 18 -2.60 15.24 -0.84
CA GLY A 18 -3.34 13.98 -0.73
C GLY A 18 -2.47 12.74 -0.63
N HIS A 19 -1.31 12.70 -1.30
CA HIS A 19 -0.39 11.56 -1.23
C HIS A 19 0.35 11.51 0.11
N THR A 20 0.83 12.66 0.59
CA THR A 20 1.46 12.76 1.92
C THR A 20 0.53 12.25 3.01
N LEU A 21 -0.72 12.73 3.00
CA LEU A 21 -1.76 12.29 3.94
C LEU A 21 -2.08 10.79 3.81
N TRP A 22 -2.02 10.25 2.59
CA TRP A 22 -2.21 8.81 2.35
C TRP A 22 -1.07 7.97 2.94
N ILE A 23 0.20 8.41 2.82
CA ILE A 23 1.36 7.75 3.44
C ILE A 23 1.24 7.78 4.96
N GLU A 24 0.97 8.97 5.52
CA GLU A 24 0.81 9.15 6.97
C GLU A 24 -0.32 8.29 7.53
N GLY A 25 -1.48 8.25 6.85
CA GLY A 25 -2.59 7.37 7.21
C GLY A 25 -2.21 5.88 7.18
N GLY A 26 -1.36 5.47 6.23
CA GLY A 26 -0.80 4.12 6.18
C GLY A 26 0.12 3.79 7.36
N ALA A 27 0.95 4.74 7.79
CA ALA A 27 1.77 4.60 8.98
C ALA A 27 0.93 4.52 10.26
N GLN A 28 -0.13 5.34 10.36
CA GLN A 28 -1.08 5.29 11.47
C GLN A 28 -1.81 3.93 11.54
N LEU A 29 -2.25 3.40 10.40
CA LEU A 29 -2.88 2.08 10.34
C LEU A 29 -1.94 1.00 10.88
N ARG A 30 -0.68 0.96 10.42
CA ARG A 30 0.31 -0.05 10.87
C ARG A 30 0.60 0.03 12.38
N ALA A 31 0.54 1.22 12.96
CA ALA A 31 0.71 1.44 14.39
C ALA A 31 -0.56 1.14 15.21
N SER A 32 -1.72 0.94 14.57
CA SER A 32 -3.00 0.71 15.25
C SER A 32 -3.14 -0.70 15.81
N THR A 33 -3.95 -0.85 16.85
CA THR A 33 -4.32 -2.17 17.39
C THR A 33 -5.11 -3.00 16.37
N ASP A 34 -5.94 -2.37 15.53
CA ASP A 34 -6.69 -3.08 14.49
C ASP A 34 -5.77 -3.79 13.50
N TYR A 35 -4.63 -3.17 13.15
CA TYR A 35 -3.61 -3.82 12.32
C TYR A 35 -2.93 -4.96 13.05
N GLN A 36 -2.47 -4.73 14.27
CA GLN A 36 -1.76 -5.74 15.06
C GLN A 36 -2.64 -6.98 15.32
N ASP A 37 -3.92 -6.78 15.64
CA ASP A 37 -4.87 -7.87 15.88
C ASP A 37 -5.20 -8.63 14.59
N ALA A 38 -5.40 -7.93 13.47
CA ALA A 38 -5.67 -8.57 12.18
C ALA A 38 -4.46 -9.38 11.69
N VAL A 39 -3.24 -8.86 11.87
CA VAL A 39 -2.00 -9.57 11.55
C VAL A 39 -1.83 -10.78 12.47
N ALA A 40 -2.04 -10.65 13.78
CA ALA A 40 -1.89 -11.77 14.71
C ALA A 40 -2.82 -12.94 14.37
N ASP A 41 -4.09 -12.67 14.05
CA ASP A 41 -5.06 -13.70 13.65
C ASP A 41 -4.65 -14.38 12.33
N TRP A 42 -4.18 -13.61 11.35
CA TRP A 42 -3.68 -14.16 10.08
C TRP A 42 -2.40 -14.99 10.27
N VAL A 43 -1.44 -14.52 11.05
CA VAL A 43 -0.21 -15.25 11.40
C VAL A 43 -0.54 -16.59 12.06
N ALA A 44 -1.49 -16.59 13.00
CA ALA A 44 -1.96 -17.81 13.65
C ALA A 44 -2.59 -18.80 12.65
N CYS A 45 -3.36 -18.30 11.68
CA CYS A 45 -3.92 -19.12 10.61
C CYS A 45 -2.83 -19.72 9.72
N MET A 46 -1.86 -18.92 9.27
CA MET A 46 -0.74 -19.37 8.44
C MET A 46 0.12 -20.41 9.17
N ALA A 47 0.36 -20.21 10.47
CA ALA A 47 1.08 -21.18 11.30
C ALA A 47 0.33 -22.51 11.43
N ALA A 48 -1.00 -22.50 11.51
CA ALA A 48 -1.81 -23.71 11.52
C ALA A 48 -1.75 -24.48 10.19
N ASP A 49 -1.49 -23.78 9.08
CA ASP A 49 -1.28 -24.37 7.75
C ASP A 49 0.20 -24.75 7.47
N GLY A 50 1.07 -24.58 8.48
CA GLY A 50 2.48 -24.98 8.42
C GLY A 50 3.43 -23.91 7.87
N HIS A 51 2.94 -22.69 7.64
CA HIS A 51 3.73 -21.56 7.18
C HIS A 51 4.25 -20.72 8.37
N ARG A 52 5.53 -20.32 8.31
CA ARG A 52 6.10 -19.40 9.30
C ARG A 52 6.15 -18.01 8.69
N VAL A 53 5.30 -17.13 9.21
CA VAL A 53 5.24 -15.72 8.84
C VAL A 53 5.05 -14.86 10.09
N THR A 54 5.47 -13.60 10.05
CA THR A 54 5.43 -12.60 11.12
C THR A 54 4.65 -11.36 10.71
N ASP A 55 4.71 -10.93 9.45
CA ASP A 55 3.94 -9.79 8.95
C ASP A 55 3.78 -9.88 7.42
N PRO A 56 2.57 -9.68 6.85
CA PRO A 56 2.33 -9.82 5.41
C PRO A 56 3.05 -8.79 4.52
N LEU A 57 3.50 -7.66 5.08
CA LEU A 57 4.26 -6.62 4.42
C LEU A 57 5.77 -6.77 4.61
N GLU A 58 6.21 -7.32 5.75
CA GLU A 58 7.64 -7.55 6.06
C GLU A 58 8.16 -8.90 5.55
N ASP A 59 7.34 -9.96 5.50
CA ASP A 59 7.75 -11.31 5.03
C ASP A 59 7.80 -11.49 3.52
N GLN A 60 7.93 -10.38 2.80
CA GLN A 60 8.29 -10.46 1.39
C GLN A 60 9.77 -10.82 1.19
N GLY A 61 10.57 -11.00 2.25
CA GLY A 61 12.00 -11.32 2.13
C GLY A 61 12.29 -12.60 1.35
N ASP A 62 11.66 -13.72 1.74
CA ASP A 62 11.84 -15.01 1.05
C ASP A 62 11.18 -15.02 -0.34
N ILE A 63 10.05 -14.32 -0.50
CA ILE A 63 9.35 -14.17 -1.79
C ILE A 63 10.19 -13.32 -2.76
N ARG A 64 10.76 -12.20 -2.31
CA ARG A 64 11.61 -11.32 -3.13
C ARG A 64 12.93 -11.97 -3.49
N ALA A 65 13.55 -12.70 -2.57
CA ALA A 65 14.74 -13.48 -2.87
C ALA A 65 14.46 -14.56 -3.92
N ALA A 66 13.32 -15.25 -3.81
CA ALA A 66 12.88 -16.22 -4.81
C ALA A 66 12.53 -15.58 -6.16
N GLN A 67 11.91 -14.39 -6.16
CA GLN A 67 11.61 -13.62 -7.37
C GLN A 67 12.88 -13.13 -8.08
N ALA A 68 13.87 -12.63 -7.33
CA ALA A 68 15.16 -12.20 -7.86
C ALA A 68 15.91 -13.36 -8.52
N ALA A 69 15.96 -14.52 -7.86
CA ALA A 69 16.58 -15.73 -8.41
C ALA A 69 15.87 -16.25 -9.68
N ARG A 70 14.55 -16.04 -9.81
CA ARG A 70 13.80 -16.35 -11.03
C ARG A 70 14.10 -15.40 -12.19
N GLN A 71 14.21 -14.10 -11.91
CA GLN A 71 14.61 -13.12 -12.92
C GLN A 71 16.00 -13.44 -13.47
N GLU A 72 16.93 -13.86 -12.62
CA GLU A 72 18.29 -14.26 -13.04
C GLU A 72 18.31 -15.56 -13.86
N SER A 73 17.39 -16.49 -13.61
CA SER A 73 17.33 -17.80 -14.29
C SER A 73 16.44 -17.84 -15.53
N GLY A 74 15.65 -16.80 -15.80
CA GLY A 74 14.72 -16.75 -16.93
C GLY A 74 13.53 -17.73 -16.84
N SER A 75 13.29 -18.31 -15.67
CA SER A 75 12.20 -19.25 -15.43
C SER A 75 10.88 -18.50 -15.21
N ALA A 76 9.88 -18.78 -16.04
CA ALA A 76 8.52 -18.20 -15.93
C ALA A 76 7.64 -18.90 -14.89
N ASP A 77 7.99 -20.12 -14.47
CA ASP A 77 7.18 -20.89 -13.54
C ASP A 77 7.48 -20.52 -12.09
N ALA A 78 6.44 -20.14 -11.34
CA ALA A 78 6.53 -20.00 -9.90
C ALA A 78 6.72 -21.40 -9.26
N PRO A 79 7.70 -21.58 -8.36
CA PRO A 79 7.88 -22.84 -7.65
C PRO A 79 6.59 -23.26 -6.94
N ALA A 80 6.28 -24.56 -6.93
CA ALA A 80 5.08 -25.07 -6.28
C ALA A 80 4.96 -24.66 -4.79
N ALA A 81 6.09 -24.39 -4.12
CA ALA A 81 6.10 -23.86 -2.75
C ALA A 81 5.55 -22.44 -2.63
N GLU A 82 5.81 -21.58 -3.61
CA GLU A 82 5.29 -20.20 -3.66
C GLU A 82 3.79 -20.21 -3.97
N ILE A 83 3.35 -21.07 -4.89
CA ILE A 83 1.91 -21.24 -5.17
C ILE A 83 1.17 -21.70 -3.92
N ARG A 84 1.72 -22.66 -3.16
CA ARG A 84 1.11 -23.10 -1.89
C ARG A 84 1.05 -21.99 -0.86
N LEU A 85 2.13 -21.23 -0.70
CA LEU A 85 2.16 -20.09 0.22
C LEU A 85 1.11 -19.03 -0.16
N ALA A 86 0.98 -18.71 -1.45
CA ALA A 86 0.01 -17.72 -1.92
C ALA A 86 -1.44 -18.20 -1.74
N LEU A 87 -1.72 -19.48 -1.96
CA LEU A 87 -3.05 -20.05 -1.70
C LEU A 87 -3.37 -20.04 -0.20
N ALA A 88 -2.42 -20.43 0.66
CA ALA A 88 -2.58 -20.36 2.11
C ALA A 88 -2.82 -18.92 2.58
N ASP A 89 -2.11 -17.94 2.01
CA ASP A 89 -2.29 -16.52 2.30
C ASP A 89 -3.71 -16.04 1.94
N ILE A 90 -4.21 -16.39 0.74
CA ILE A 90 -5.58 -16.09 0.31
C ILE A 90 -6.60 -16.71 1.29
N ASP A 91 -6.50 -18.02 1.53
CA ASP A 91 -7.43 -18.75 2.39
C ASP A 91 -7.42 -18.18 3.82
N CYS A 92 -6.25 -17.86 4.36
CA CYS A 92 -6.13 -17.29 5.70
C CYS A 92 -6.64 -15.86 5.79
N LYS A 93 -6.43 -15.02 4.77
CA LYS A 93 -7.02 -13.67 4.71
C LYS A 93 -8.54 -13.71 4.65
N GLU A 94 -9.11 -14.65 3.89
CA GLU A 94 -10.56 -14.87 3.83
C GLU A 94 -11.11 -15.35 5.17
N ARG A 95 -10.47 -16.34 5.80
CA ARG A 95 -10.93 -16.92 7.07
C ARG A 95 -10.90 -15.94 8.25
N THR A 96 -9.95 -15.00 8.26
CA THR A 96 -9.79 -14.03 9.35
C THR A 96 -10.43 -12.67 9.06
N ASP A 97 -11.06 -12.52 7.88
CA ASP A 97 -11.53 -11.22 7.34
C ASP A 97 -10.44 -10.15 7.41
N MET A 98 -9.17 -10.52 7.20
CA MET A 98 -8.05 -9.61 7.42
C MET A 98 -8.19 -8.36 6.55
N VAL A 99 -8.44 -8.54 5.25
CA VAL A 99 -8.58 -7.43 4.30
C VAL A 99 -9.75 -6.54 4.69
N GLY A 100 -10.92 -7.12 4.98
CA GLY A 100 -12.10 -6.35 5.36
C GLY A 100 -11.92 -5.58 6.67
N ARG A 101 -11.21 -6.14 7.66
CA ARG A 101 -10.88 -5.46 8.91
C ARG A 101 -9.95 -4.26 8.68
N LEU A 102 -8.87 -4.48 7.94
CA LEU A 102 -7.90 -3.43 7.63
C LEU A 102 -8.52 -2.32 6.77
N ASP A 103 -9.37 -2.66 5.82
CA ASP A 103 -10.09 -1.69 4.99
C ASP A 103 -11.01 -0.79 5.82
N ARG A 104 -11.73 -1.36 6.80
CA ARG A 104 -12.58 -0.59 7.71
C ARG A 104 -11.76 0.36 8.58
N ALA A 105 -10.66 -0.12 9.16
CA ALA A 105 -9.75 0.71 9.95
C ALA A 105 -9.12 1.82 9.10
N ARG A 106 -8.69 1.49 7.88
CA ARG A 106 -8.16 2.46 6.91
C ARG A 106 -9.17 3.53 6.56
N ALA A 107 -10.41 3.14 6.26
CA ALA A 107 -11.47 4.07 5.91
C ALA A 107 -11.84 5.01 7.07
N GLU A 108 -11.68 4.59 8.33
CA GLU A 108 -11.82 5.49 9.48
C GLU A 108 -10.71 6.52 9.55
N ILE A 109 -9.45 6.09 9.41
CA ILE A 109 -8.28 6.98 9.38
C ILE A 109 -8.39 7.97 8.22
N ASP A 110 -8.70 7.51 7.01
CA ASP A 110 -8.81 8.38 5.84
C ASP A 110 -9.95 9.40 6.00
N ARG A 111 -11.12 8.99 6.53
CA ARG A 111 -12.22 9.94 6.82
C ARG A 111 -11.82 11.02 7.81
N LYS A 112 -11.11 10.64 8.88
CA LYS A 112 -10.59 11.59 9.86
C LYS A 112 -9.57 12.54 9.24
N THR A 113 -8.61 12.00 8.49
CA THR A 113 -7.56 12.76 7.83
C THR A 113 -8.14 13.75 6.81
N ILE A 114 -9.16 13.34 6.03
CA ILE A 114 -9.87 14.24 5.11
C ILE A 114 -10.58 15.36 5.88
N ALA A 115 -11.28 15.04 6.96
CA ALA A 115 -11.98 16.03 7.77
C ALA A 115 -11.01 17.05 8.39
N ASP A 116 -9.89 16.56 8.95
CA ASP A 116 -8.88 17.40 9.61
C ASP A 116 -8.09 18.27 8.60
N ASN A 117 -8.07 17.91 7.31
CA ASN A 117 -7.33 18.62 6.26
C ASN A 117 -8.21 19.20 5.15
N GLN A 118 -9.53 19.29 5.35
CA GLN A 118 -10.49 19.59 4.27
C GLN A 118 -10.18 20.90 3.52
N LEU A 119 -9.78 21.96 4.25
CA LEU A 119 -9.43 23.24 3.65
C LEU A 119 -8.18 23.11 2.78
N ALA A 120 -7.10 22.56 3.33
CA ALA A 120 -5.83 22.40 2.62
C ALA A 120 -5.99 21.49 1.39
N LEU A 121 -6.81 20.42 1.48
CA LEU A 121 -7.14 19.56 0.35
C LEU A 121 -7.94 20.29 -0.75
N THR A 122 -8.83 21.21 -0.36
CA THR A 122 -9.59 22.03 -1.31
C THR A 122 -8.66 22.99 -2.04
N GLU A 123 -7.77 23.67 -1.31
CA GLU A 123 -6.77 24.58 -1.89
C GLU A 123 -5.80 23.85 -2.82
N ASP A 124 -5.36 22.65 -2.42
CA ASP A 124 -4.49 21.80 -3.23
C ASP A 124 -5.16 21.38 -4.54
N ARG A 125 -6.44 20.98 -4.47
CA ARG A 125 -7.24 20.66 -5.65
C ARG A 125 -7.36 21.86 -6.59
N GLU A 126 -7.73 23.03 -6.08
CA GLU A 126 -7.87 24.23 -6.92
C GLU A 126 -6.54 24.64 -7.57
N ARG A 127 -5.42 24.45 -6.86
CA ARG A 127 -4.09 24.67 -7.42
C ARG A 127 -3.80 23.73 -8.58
N LEU A 128 -4.12 22.45 -8.45
CA LEU A 128 -3.96 21.46 -9.51
C LEU A 128 -4.87 21.76 -10.71
N ASP A 129 -6.13 22.11 -10.47
CA ASP A 129 -7.08 22.46 -11.54
C ASP A 129 -6.56 23.65 -12.37
N ARG A 130 -6.04 24.71 -11.73
CA ARG A 130 -5.40 25.84 -12.42
C ARG A 130 -4.17 25.45 -13.25
N GLN A 131 -3.37 24.50 -12.77
CA GLN A 131 -2.20 24.01 -13.49
C GLN A 131 -2.61 23.22 -14.74
N LEU A 132 -3.65 22.40 -14.64
CA LEU A 132 -4.20 21.65 -15.77
C LEU A 132 -4.78 22.58 -16.84
N GLU A 133 -5.52 23.62 -16.45
CA GLU A 133 -6.04 24.64 -17.38
C GLU A 133 -4.93 25.40 -18.11
N LEU A 134 -3.81 25.70 -17.44
CA LEU A 134 -2.66 26.33 -18.07
C LEU A 134 -1.97 25.36 -19.05
N ALA A 135 -1.76 24.11 -18.65
CA ALA A 135 -1.15 23.10 -19.50
C ALA A 135 -1.98 22.84 -20.77
N ALA A 136 -3.31 22.75 -20.63
CA ALA A 136 -4.23 22.60 -21.76
C ALA A 136 -4.08 23.75 -22.78
N ARG A 137 -4.04 25.00 -22.30
CA ARG A 137 -3.81 26.18 -23.15
C ARG A 137 -2.48 26.12 -23.89
N ILE A 138 -1.40 25.76 -23.21
CA ILE A 138 -0.06 25.65 -23.84
C ILE A 138 -0.06 24.58 -24.94
N VAL A 139 -0.73 23.44 -24.71
CA VAL A 139 -0.84 22.37 -25.72
C VAL A 139 -1.66 22.83 -26.92
N GLU A 140 -2.77 23.55 -26.71
CA GLU A 140 -3.57 24.14 -27.79
C GLU A 140 -2.81 25.19 -28.60
N GLU A 141 -1.99 26.01 -27.95
CA GLU A 141 -1.16 27.04 -28.59
C GLU A 141 0.05 26.44 -29.33
N SER A 142 0.65 25.37 -28.81
CA SER A 142 1.82 24.69 -29.40
C SER A 142 1.45 23.67 -30.48
N GLY A 143 0.18 23.24 -30.53
CA GLY A 143 -0.37 22.36 -31.56
C GLY A 143 -0.92 23.08 -32.79
N ARG A 144 -0.85 24.41 -32.83
CA ARG A 144 -1.07 25.27 -33.99
C ARG A 144 0.24 25.64 -34.66
#